data_AF-A0A164K7Q6-F1
#
_entry.id   AF-A0A164K7Q6-F1
#
_cell.length_a   1.000
_cell.length_b   1.000
_cell.length_c   1.000
_cell.angle_alpha   90.00
_cell.angle_beta   90.00
_cell.angle_gamma   90.00
#
_symmetry.space_group_name_H-M   'P 1'
#
loop_
_entity.id
_entity.type
_entity.pdbx_description
1 polymer ?
#
loop_
_entity_poly.entity_id
_entity_poly.type
_entity_poly.pdbx_seq_one_letter_code
_entity_poly.pdbx_strand_id
1 'polypeptide(L)'
;MVEKGMKLSDKHGVKYKYIECYLNDMEEINNRLQTRKRMVSQIGRVDSEVAFKKWLDGSKRPLNREYLIIDSGEPLERYAQKMMGYMSR
;
A
#
# COMPACT_ATOMS: atom_id res chain seq x y z
N MET A 1 4.97 -4.01 11.77
CA MET A 1 5.48 -4.73 10.60
C MET A 1 6.63 -3.99 9.95
N VAL A 2 6.46 -2.71 9.55
CA VAL A 2 7.54 -1.89 8.97
C VAL A 2 8.81 -1.85 9.83
N GLU A 3 8.69 -1.51 11.11
CA GLU A 3 9.85 -1.46 12.03
C GLU A 3 10.60 -2.80 12.15
N LYS A 4 9.86 -3.91 12.21
CA LYS A 4 10.47 -5.26 12.24
C LYS A 4 11.21 -5.55 10.94
N GLY A 5 10.64 -5.16 9.79
CA GLY A 5 11.28 -5.28 8.49
C GLY A 5 12.56 -4.44 8.38
N MET A 6 12.54 -3.20 8.87
CA MET A 6 13.73 -2.34 8.92
C MET A 6 14.83 -2.95 9.79
N LYS A 7 14.49 -3.41 11.01
CA LYS A 7 15.45 -4.07 11.91
C LYS A 7 16.07 -5.31 11.29
N LEU A 8 15.28 -6.10 10.55
CA LEU A 8 15.78 -7.27 9.83
C LEU A 8 16.74 -6.86 8.70
N SER A 9 16.38 -5.82 7.95
CA SER A 9 17.23 -5.24 6.90
C SER A 9 18.59 -4.83 7.45
N ASP A 10 18.59 -4.12 8.57
CA ASP A 10 19.80 -3.62 9.23
C ASP A 10 20.68 -4.76 9.74
N LYS A 11 20.05 -5.78 10.34
CA LYS A 11 20.74 -6.98 10.83
C LYS A 11 21.50 -7.70 9.71
N HIS A 12 20.96 -7.70 8.49
CA HIS A 12 21.54 -8.41 7.35
C HIS A 12 22.31 -7.49 6.39
N GLY A 13 22.46 -6.20 6.70
CA GLY A 13 23.19 -5.24 5.86
C GLY A 13 22.54 -5.02 4.48
N VAL A 14 21.24 -5.24 4.34
CA VAL A 14 20.51 -5.06 3.08
C VAL A 14 19.71 -3.77 3.11
N LYS A 15 19.44 -3.19 1.92
CA LYS A 15 18.65 -1.96 1.80
C LYS A 15 17.16 -2.26 1.95
N TYR A 16 16.51 -1.59 2.90
CA TYR A 16 15.06 -1.66 3.06
C TYR A 16 14.38 -0.76 2.04
N LYS A 17 13.44 -1.31 1.26
CA LYS A 17 12.62 -0.58 0.29
C LYS A 17 11.16 -0.73 0.67
N TYR A 18 10.43 0.38 0.69
CA TYR A 18 9.00 0.42 1.01
C TYR A 18 8.26 1.18 -0.08
N ILE A 19 7.23 0.53 -0.62
CA ILE A 19 6.31 1.11 -1.60
C ILE A 19 4.90 0.97 -1.02
N GLU A 20 4.19 2.08 -0.90
CA GLU A 20 2.78 2.12 -0.52
C GLU A 20 1.91 2.19 -1.77
N CYS A 21 1.03 1.22 -1.94
CA CYS A 21 -0.07 1.32 -2.92
C CYS A 21 -1.21 2.09 -2.28
N TYR A 22 -1.44 3.31 -2.75
CA TYR A 22 -2.44 4.22 -2.22
C TYR A 22 -3.63 4.32 -3.18
N LEU A 23 -4.84 4.45 -2.63
CA LEU A 23 -6.07 4.72 -3.38
C LEU A 23 -7.06 5.42 -2.44
N ASN A 24 -7.25 6.73 -2.64
CA ASN A 24 -8.20 7.54 -1.87
C ASN A 24 -9.55 7.65 -2.58
N ASP A 25 -10.10 6.51 -2.96
CA ASP A 25 -11.39 6.42 -3.64
C ASP A 25 -12.17 5.25 -3.04
N MET A 26 -13.15 5.57 -2.20
CA MET A 26 -13.97 4.56 -1.52
C MET A 26 -14.89 3.83 -2.49
N GLU A 27 -15.37 4.50 -3.54
CA GLU A 27 -16.24 3.90 -4.54
C GLU A 27 -15.48 2.86 -5.35
N GLU A 28 -14.29 3.22 -5.84
CA GLU A 28 -13.44 2.30 -6.59
C GLU A 28 -12.94 1.14 -5.71
N ILE A 29 -12.61 1.38 -4.43
CA ILE A 29 -12.30 0.31 -3.47
C ILE A 29 -13.49 -0.64 -3.35
N ASN A 30 -14.70 -0.14 -3.14
CA ASN A 30 -15.89 -0.97 -3.00
C ASN A 30 -16.21 -1.75 -4.29
N ASN A 31 -16.06 -1.11 -5.46
CA ASN A 31 -16.17 -1.76 -6.75
C ASN A 31 -15.21 -2.96 -6.85
N ARG A 32 -13.93 -2.79 -6.51
CA ARG A 32 -12.94 -3.88 -6.47
C ARG A 32 -13.27 -4.98 -5.45
N LEU A 33 -13.80 -4.62 -4.28
CA LEU A 33 -14.18 -5.56 -3.23
C LEU A 33 -15.39 -6.44 -3.62
N GLN A 34 -16.32 -5.88 -4.39
CA GLN A 34 -17.55 -6.54 -4.82
C GLN A 34 -17.36 -7.40 -6.08
N THR A 35 -16.49 -6.97 -7.00
CA THR A 35 -16.24 -7.67 -8.27
C THR A 35 -15.27 -8.84 -8.17
N ARG A 36 -14.41 -8.85 -7.14
CA ARG A 36 -13.48 -9.96 -6.92
C ARG A 36 -14.17 -11.23 -6.43
N LYS A 37 -13.56 -12.39 -6.72
CA LYS A 37 -13.91 -13.66 -6.04
C LYS A 37 -13.50 -13.59 -4.56
N ARG A 38 -14.46 -13.28 -3.70
CA ARG A 38 -14.23 -13.07 -2.26
C ARG A 38 -13.87 -14.39 -1.55
N MET A 39 -12.78 -14.36 -0.75
CA MET A 39 -12.46 -15.43 0.21
C MET A 39 -13.19 -15.22 1.54
N VAL A 40 -13.38 -16.29 2.32
CA VAL A 40 -14.17 -16.27 3.58
C VAL A 40 -13.69 -15.20 4.57
N SER A 41 -12.38 -15.00 4.71
CA SER A 41 -11.79 -14.04 5.65
C SER A 41 -11.75 -12.60 5.14
N GLN A 42 -12.11 -12.36 3.88
CA GLN A 42 -12.02 -11.04 3.26
C GLN A 42 -13.31 -10.25 3.45
N ILE A 43 -13.19 -8.94 3.65
CA ILE A 43 -14.34 -8.03 3.66
C ILE A 43 -14.98 -7.94 2.26
N GLY A 44 -16.30 -7.68 2.21
CA GLY A 44 -17.02 -7.49 0.94
C GLY A 44 -17.23 -6.01 0.55
N ARG A 45 -17.11 -5.10 1.51
CA ARG A 45 -17.22 -3.64 1.33
C ARG A 45 -16.60 -2.93 2.52
N VAL A 46 -16.38 -1.63 2.40
CA VAL A 46 -16.07 -0.72 3.51
C VAL A 46 -17.39 -0.12 4.03
N ASP A 47 -17.59 -0.14 5.34
CA ASP A 47 -18.90 0.16 5.93
C ASP A 47 -19.23 1.66 6.07
N SER A 48 -18.23 2.54 6.08
CA SER A 48 -18.44 3.99 6.16
C SER A 48 -17.21 4.78 5.72
N GLU A 49 -17.42 6.03 5.31
CA GLU A 49 -16.33 6.96 5.00
C GLU A 49 -15.40 7.21 6.19
N VAL A 50 -15.94 7.25 7.41
CA VAL A 50 -15.14 7.44 8.63
C VAL A 50 -14.21 6.25 8.85
N ALA A 51 -14.71 5.03 8.69
CA ALA A 51 -13.88 3.83 8.76
C ALA A 51 -12.84 3.79 7.64
N PHE A 52 -13.21 4.22 6.43
CA PHE A 52 -12.31 4.31 5.28
C PHE A 52 -11.16 5.28 5.54
N LYS A 53 -11.45 6.52 5.95
CA LYS A 53 -10.43 7.53 6.28
C LYS A 53 -9.51 7.06 7.40
N LYS A 54 -10.08 6.50 8.47
CA LYS A 54 -9.29 5.93 9.57
C LYS A 54 -8.35 4.81 9.10
N TRP A 55 -8.78 3.99 8.16
CA TRP A 55 -7.96 2.93 7.59
C TRP A 55 -6.84 3.49 6.70
N LEU A 56 -7.13 4.48 5.85
CA LEU A 56 -6.14 5.16 5.01
C LEU A 56 -5.08 5.86 5.86
N ASP A 57 -5.50 6.67 6.84
CA ASP A 57 -4.61 7.46 7.69
C ASP A 57 -3.85 6.59 8.70
N GLY A 58 -4.35 5.38 8.97
CA GLY A 58 -3.73 4.41 9.87
C GLY A 58 -2.56 3.64 9.26
N SER A 59 -2.20 3.89 8.00
CA SER A 59 -1.09 3.21 7.33
C SER A 59 0.24 3.51 8.03
N LYS A 60 1.07 2.47 8.21
CA LYS A 60 2.39 2.61 8.85
C LYS A 60 3.45 2.82 7.78
N ARG A 61 4.20 3.91 7.89
CA ARG A 61 5.32 4.25 7.00
C ARG A 61 6.68 4.12 7.72
N PRO A 62 7.79 3.96 6.98
CA PRO A 62 9.13 3.96 7.57
C PRO A 62 9.44 5.35 8.15
N LEU A 63 9.91 5.39 9.40
CA LEU A 63 10.48 6.61 9.97
C LEU A 63 11.93 6.75 9.50
N ASN A 64 12.31 7.96 9.07
CA ASN A 64 13.68 8.31 8.68
C ASN A 64 14.27 7.44 7.55
N ARG A 65 13.44 6.88 6.66
CA ARG A 65 13.88 6.22 5.42
C ARG A 65 13.05 6.68 4.24
N GLU A 66 13.68 6.69 3.06
CA GLU A 66 12.99 6.96 1.79
C GLU A 66 11.93 5.88 1.53
N TYR A 67 10.75 6.32 1.12
CA TYR A 67 9.69 5.46 0.63
C TYR A 67 9.02 6.07 -0.60
N LEU A 68 8.36 5.20 -1.37
CA LEU A 68 7.56 5.61 -2.52
C LEU A 68 6.08 5.39 -2.21
N ILE A 69 5.24 6.38 -2.51
CA ILE A 69 3.79 6.20 -2.61
C ILE A 69 3.43 6.17 -4.08
N ILE A 70 2.65 5.17 -4.50
CA ILE A 70 2.07 5.10 -5.84
C ILE A 70 0.55 5.18 -5.77
N ASP A 71 -0.05 5.80 -6.79
CA ASP A 71 -1.49 5.76 -6.99
C ASP A 71 -1.88 4.47 -7.72
N SER A 72 -2.58 3.60 -7.02
CA SER A 72 -3.09 2.32 -7.55
C SER A 72 -4.47 2.43 -8.21
N GLY A 73 -4.99 3.65 -8.32
CA GLY A 73 -6.10 3.99 -9.23
C GLY A 73 -5.64 4.14 -10.68
N GLU A 74 -4.36 4.45 -10.91
CA GLU A 74 -3.78 4.52 -12.26
C GLU A 74 -3.57 3.12 -12.87
N PRO A 75 -3.49 2.99 -14.21
CA PRO A 75 -3.06 1.75 -14.85
C PRO A 75 -1.67 1.30 -14.39
N LEU A 76 -1.44 -0.02 -14.35
CA LEU A 76 -0.19 -0.63 -13.91
C LEU A 76 1.02 -0.05 -14.63
N GLU A 77 0.92 0.18 -15.92
CA GLU A 77 1.98 0.69 -16.78
C GLU A 77 2.49 2.05 -16.28
N ARG A 78 1.59 2.86 -15.71
CA ARG A 78 1.90 4.23 -15.26
C ARG A 78 2.65 4.23 -13.93
N TYR A 79 2.23 3.42 -12.96
CA TYR A 79 2.91 3.38 -11.66
C TYR A 79 4.09 2.39 -11.64
N ALA A 80 4.11 1.36 -12.49
CA ALA A 80 5.20 0.39 -12.57
C ALA A 80 6.53 1.07 -12.94
N GLN A 81 6.53 2.05 -13.84
CA GLN A 81 7.74 2.81 -14.18
C GLN A 81 8.32 3.55 -12.95
N LYS A 82 7.46 4.17 -12.13
CA LYS A 82 7.87 4.83 -10.88
C LYS A 82 8.45 3.83 -9.87
N MET A 83 7.81 2.67 -9.75
CA MET A 83 8.29 1.58 -8.87
C MET A 83 9.68 1.09 -9.31
N MET A 84 9.85 0.80 -10.60
CA MET A 84 11.13 0.32 -11.14
C MET A 84 12.25 1.35 -10.91
N GLY A 85 11.97 2.64 -11.17
CA GLY A 85 12.92 3.71 -10.89
C GLY A 85 13.31 3.80 -9.41
N TYR A 86 12.38 3.59 -8.48
CA TYR A 86 12.69 3.55 -7.05
C TYR A 86 13.49 2.30 -6.64
N MET A 87 13.21 1.15 -7.25
CA MET A 87 13.91 -0.12 -6.96
C MET A 87 15.36 -0.10 -7.43
N SER A 88 15.67 0.64 -8.50
CA SER A 88 17.03 0.76 -9.04
C SER A 88 17.93 1.75 -8.28
N ARG A 89 17.39 2.54 -7.33
CA ARG A 89 18.17 3.47 -6.48
C ARG A 89 18.73 2.76 -5.25
#